data_AF-A0AA43J7K3-F1
#
_entry.id   AF-A0AA43J7K3-F1
#
_cell.length_a   1.000
_cell.length_b   1.000
_cell.length_c   1.000
_cell.angle_alpha   90.00
_cell.angle_beta   90.00
_cell.angle_gamma   90.00
#
_symmetry.space_group_name_H-M   'P 1'
#
loop_
_entity.id
_entity.type
_entity.pdbx_description
1 polymer ?
#
loop_
_entity_poly.entity_id
_entity_poly.type
_entity_poly.pdbx_seq_one_letter_code
_entity_poly.pdbx_strand_id
1 'polypeptide(L)'
;MMKHDQEFATHLEQLLGGAQAVRITVPGFMPLLVEKIGSSEDGHRLVSLCQYDEQSGDLMRDPDLVFLFTDLPDGPAAEPVSYSNDYLGIFQEVYRYDEVGRRTPVLPALNQDLQEFARAWFATLRDQGFFASTAAREILSP
;
A
#
# COMPACT_ATOMS: atom_id res chain seq x y z
N MET A 1 15.15 0.19 12.00
CA MET A 1 14.50 0.49 10.71
C MET A 1 14.87 -0.59 9.73
N MET A 2 13.89 -1.11 8.98
CA MET A 2 14.12 -2.26 8.12
C MET A 2 14.73 -1.81 6.80
N LYS A 3 15.55 -2.67 6.20
CA LYS A 3 16.34 -2.35 5.01
C LYS A 3 15.47 -1.95 3.79
N HIS A 4 14.18 -2.29 3.81
CA HIS A 4 13.27 -2.18 2.67
C HIS A 4 12.33 -0.96 2.71
N ASP A 5 12.25 -0.24 3.83
CA ASP A 5 11.24 0.81 4.00
C ASP A 5 11.43 1.95 2.96
N GLN A 6 12.69 2.27 2.61
CA GLN A 6 13.01 3.24 1.55
C GLN A 6 12.68 2.71 0.12
N GLU A 7 12.80 1.41 -0.10
CA GLU A 7 12.45 0.77 -1.38
C GLU A 7 10.94 0.84 -1.62
N PHE A 8 10.13 0.59 -0.58
CA PHE A 8 8.68 0.74 -0.66
C PHE A 8 8.27 2.18 -0.95
N ALA A 9 8.86 3.16 -0.25
CA ALA A 9 8.58 4.57 -0.52
C ALA A 9 8.88 4.93 -1.99
N THR A 10 10.02 4.48 -2.51
CA THR A 10 10.43 4.70 -3.90
C THR A 10 9.45 4.08 -4.89
N HIS A 11 9.04 2.83 -4.65
CA HIS A 11 8.09 2.12 -5.51
C HIS A 11 6.71 2.79 -5.52
N LEU A 12 6.19 3.16 -4.35
CA LEU A 12 4.91 3.84 -4.22
C LEU A 12 4.91 5.20 -4.92
N GLU A 13 5.97 6.00 -4.76
CA GLU A 13 6.10 7.28 -5.46
C GLU A 13 6.18 7.12 -6.98
N GLN A 14 6.89 6.08 -7.47
CA GLN A 14 6.96 5.77 -8.90
C GLN A 14 5.59 5.37 -9.49
N LEU A 15 4.79 4.61 -8.72
CA LEU A 15 3.45 4.20 -9.14
C LEU A 15 2.48 5.40 -9.12
N LEU A 16 2.51 6.21 -8.05
CA LEU A 16 1.70 7.42 -7.93
C LEU A 16 2.03 8.46 -9.01
N GLY A 17 3.31 8.60 -9.40
CA GLY A 17 3.73 9.60 -10.38
C GLY A 17 3.34 11.03 -10.00
N GLY A 18 3.28 11.34 -8.71
CA GLY A 18 2.87 12.63 -8.16
C GLY A 18 1.36 12.84 -7.97
N ALA A 19 0.50 12.03 -8.59
CA ALA A 19 -0.95 12.18 -8.50
C ALA A 19 -1.53 11.82 -7.11
N GLN A 20 -2.78 12.18 -6.87
CA GLN A 20 -3.51 11.81 -5.65
C GLN A 20 -3.94 10.35 -5.68
N ALA A 21 -4.49 9.90 -6.81
CA ALA A 21 -4.94 8.54 -7.05
C ALA A 21 -4.67 8.15 -8.51
N VAL A 22 -4.13 6.95 -8.70
CA VAL A 22 -3.82 6.39 -10.03
C VAL A 22 -4.33 4.97 -10.12
N ARG A 23 -5.03 4.67 -11.22
CA ARG A 23 -5.28 3.30 -11.66
C ARG A 23 -4.26 2.93 -12.71
N ILE A 24 -3.64 1.78 -12.52
CA ILE A 24 -2.63 1.21 -13.42
C ILE A 24 -3.19 -0.11 -13.94
N THR A 25 -3.27 -0.23 -15.26
CA THR A 25 -3.82 -1.41 -15.92
C THR A 25 -2.74 -2.07 -16.78
N VAL A 26 -2.55 -3.37 -16.57
CA VAL A 26 -1.74 -4.23 -17.43
C VAL A 26 -2.65 -5.34 -17.99
N PRO A 27 -2.68 -5.58 -19.31
CA PRO A 27 -3.51 -6.63 -19.89
C PRO A 27 -3.26 -8.01 -19.26
N GLY A 28 -4.34 -8.69 -18.87
CA GLY A 28 -4.28 -10.02 -18.26
C GLY A 28 -4.15 -10.03 -16.73
N PHE A 29 -4.08 -8.86 -16.08
CA PHE A 29 -4.03 -8.73 -14.62
C PHE A 29 -5.12 -7.80 -14.10
N MET A 30 -5.46 -7.94 -12.82
CA MET A 30 -6.39 -7.04 -12.14
C MET A 30 -5.77 -5.63 -12.04
N PRO A 31 -6.54 -4.55 -12.31
CA PRO A 31 -6.04 -3.19 -12.19
C PRO A 31 -5.51 -2.91 -10.78
N LEU A 32 -4.37 -2.23 -10.72
CA LEU A 32 -3.75 -1.79 -9.48
C LEU A 32 -4.16 -0.34 -9.22
N LEU A 33 -4.71 -0.08 -8.04
CA LEU A 33 -5.02 1.24 -7.53
C LEU A 33 -3.93 1.66 -6.55
N VAL A 34 -3.41 2.88 -6.71
CA VAL A 34 -2.51 3.51 -5.73
C VAL A 34 -3.06 4.88 -5.37
N GLU A 35 -3.30 5.11 -4.09
CA GLU A 35 -4.00 6.31 -3.62
C GLU A 35 -3.43 6.85 -2.32
N LYS A 36 -3.29 8.17 -2.23
CA LYS A 36 -3.05 8.87 -0.97
C LYS A 36 -4.38 8.99 -0.21
N ILE A 37 -4.53 8.23 0.87
CA ILE A 37 -5.80 8.09 1.59
C ILE A 37 -5.94 9.03 2.81
N GLY A 38 -4.98 9.94 3.00
CA GLY A 38 -4.98 10.91 4.09
C GLY A 38 -3.68 10.89 4.88
N SER A 39 -3.78 11.19 6.17
CA SER A 39 -2.66 11.17 7.12
C SER A 39 -3.05 10.44 8.40
N SER A 40 -2.07 9.84 9.07
CA SER A 40 -2.24 9.31 10.43
C SER A 40 -2.52 10.45 11.42
N GLU A 41 -2.89 10.09 12.65
CA GLU A 41 -3.08 11.07 13.74
C GLU A 41 -1.84 11.94 13.98
N ASP A 42 -0.64 11.36 13.86
CA ASP A 42 0.64 12.08 13.97
C ASP A 42 1.04 12.87 12.71
N GLY A 43 0.15 13.00 11.72
CA GLY A 43 0.37 13.81 10.51
C GLY A 43 1.21 13.15 9.40
N HIS A 44 1.52 11.86 9.52
CA HIS A 44 2.26 11.11 8.50
C HIS A 44 1.34 10.65 7.37
N ARG A 45 1.78 10.85 6.12
CA ARG A 45 0.98 10.48 4.93
C ARG A 45 0.72 8.97 4.85
N LEU A 46 -0.51 8.62 4.48
CA LEU A 46 -0.94 7.24 4.23
C LEU A 46 -1.18 7.00 2.73
N VAL A 47 -0.72 5.87 2.22
CA VAL A 47 -0.92 5.45 0.83
C VAL A 47 -1.47 4.03 0.78
N SER A 48 -2.62 3.82 0.14
CA SER A 48 -3.15 2.48 -0.17
C SER A 48 -2.59 1.99 -1.51
N LEU A 49 -2.26 0.70 -1.55
CA LEU A 49 -1.91 -0.08 -2.72
C LEU A 49 -2.87 -1.26 -2.78
N CYS A 50 -3.78 -1.26 -3.74
CA CYS A 50 -4.92 -2.17 -3.76
C CYS A 50 -5.17 -2.76 -5.15
N GLN A 51 -5.57 -4.02 -5.20
CA GLN A 51 -6.28 -4.59 -6.35
C GLN A 51 -7.73 -4.88 -5.93
N TYR A 52 -8.66 -4.62 -6.84
CA TYR A 52 -10.08 -4.94 -6.64
C TYR A 52 -10.53 -5.98 -7.66
N ASP A 53 -11.38 -6.89 -7.20
CA ASP A 53 -12.18 -7.77 -8.04
C ASP A 53 -13.67 -7.62 -7.67
N GLU A 54 -14.56 -8.12 -8.52
CA GLU A 54 -16.00 -8.04 -8.30
C GLU A 54 -16.56 -9.40 -7.86
N GLN A 55 -17.29 -9.43 -6.75
CA GLN A 55 -18.02 -10.61 -6.31
C GLN A 55 -19.49 -10.26 -6.09
N SER A 56 -20.38 -10.88 -6.87
CA SER A 56 -21.83 -10.66 -6.77
C SER A 56 -22.27 -9.19 -6.91
N GLY A 57 -21.48 -8.36 -7.62
CA GLY A 57 -21.74 -6.93 -7.78
C GLY A 57 -21.04 -6.04 -6.75
N ASP A 58 -20.39 -6.61 -5.73
CA ASP A 58 -19.62 -5.86 -4.74
C ASP A 58 -18.13 -5.82 -5.13
N LEU A 59 -17.49 -4.66 -4.95
CA LEU A 59 -16.04 -4.53 -5.09
C LEU A 59 -15.33 -5.10 -3.86
N MET A 60 -14.42 -6.02 -4.10
CA MET A 60 -13.70 -6.80 -3.09
C MET A 60 -12.20 -6.53 -3.21
N ARG A 61 -11.56 -6.11 -2.11
CA ARG A 61 -10.11 -5.90 -2.04
C ARG A 61 -9.37 -7.24 -2.07
N ASP A 62 -8.42 -7.40 -2.98
CA ASP A 62 -7.61 -8.61 -3.14
C ASP A 62 -6.21 -8.34 -3.74
N PRO A 63 -5.20 -8.00 -2.92
CA PRO A 63 -5.28 -7.47 -1.55
C PRO A 63 -5.29 -5.93 -1.53
N ASP A 64 -5.47 -5.35 -0.33
CA ASP A 64 -5.16 -3.94 -0.02
C ASP A 64 -4.08 -3.87 1.06
N LEU A 65 -3.02 -3.10 0.81
CA LEU A 65 -2.02 -2.70 1.79
C LEU A 65 -2.02 -1.20 1.96
N VAL A 66 -2.07 -0.73 3.21
CA VAL A 66 -1.82 0.69 3.52
C VAL A 66 -0.40 0.85 4.04
N PHE A 67 0.30 1.86 3.52
CA PHE A 67 1.64 2.25 3.91
C PHE A 67 1.64 3.60 4.61
N LEU A 68 2.39 3.70 5.69
CA LEU A 68 2.67 4.95 6.38
C LEU A 68 4.03 5.49 5.96
N PHE A 69 4.04 6.73 5.48
CA PHE A 69 5.28 7.42 5.11
C PHE A 69 5.89 8.15 6.29
N THR A 70 7.19 8.03 6.45
CA THR A 70 7.99 8.82 7.40
C THR A 70 9.13 9.49 6.66
N ASP A 71 9.26 10.80 6.85
CA ASP A 71 10.41 11.55 6.36
C ASP A 71 11.57 11.39 7.33
N LEU A 72 12.68 10.84 6.83
CA LEU A 72 13.88 10.58 7.62
C LEU A 72 15.06 11.38 7.06
N PRO A 73 16.13 11.58 7.85
CA PRO A 73 17.31 12.31 7.40
C PRO A 73 17.91 11.78 6.09
N ASP A 74 17.84 10.46 5.87
CA ASP A 74 18.41 9.77 4.71
C ASP A 74 17.40 9.58 3.56
N GLY A 75 16.22 10.21 3.65
CA GLY A 75 15.16 10.16 2.64
C GLY A 75 13.85 9.53 3.15
N PRO A 76 12.77 9.59 2.34
CA PRO A 76 11.47 9.07 2.72
C PRO A 76 11.50 7.53 2.86
N ALA A 77 10.75 7.03 3.83
CA ALA A 77 10.55 5.62 4.06
C ALA A 77 9.06 5.32 4.21
N ALA A 78 8.64 4.10 3.87
CA ALA A 78 7.27 3.65 3.98
C ALA A 78 7.22 2.25 4.60
N GLU A 79 6.37 2.07 5.61
CA GLU A 79 6.11 0.77 6.25
C GLU A 79 4.65 0.34 6.03
N PRO A 80 4.36 -0.94 5.78
CA PRO A 80 2.97 -1.41 5.73
C PRO A 80 2.38 -1.39 7.15
N VAL A 81 1.19 -0.80 7.28
CA VAL A 81 0.51 -0.59 8.56
C VAL A 81 -0.84 -1.29 8.65
N SER A 82 -1.43 -1.66 7.51
CA SER A 82 -2.61 -2.52 7.47
C SER A 82 -2.63 -3.42 6.23
N TYR A 83 -3.38 -4.51 6.34
CA TYR A 83 -3.69 -5.43 5.27
C TYR A 83 -5.17 -5.80 5.29
N SER A 84 -5.81 -5.79 4.13
CA SER A 84 -7.18 -6.27 3.95
C SER A 84 -7.27 -7.25 2.78
N ASN A 85 -8.09 -8.29 2.94
CA ASN A 85 -8.53 -9.17 1.86
C ASN A 85 -9.98 -9.56 2.11
N ASP A 86 -10.88 -9.09 1.25
CA ASP A 86 -12.32 -9.23 1.48
C ASP A 86 -12.81 -10.67 1.20
N TYR A 87 -12.18 -11.41 0.28
CA TYR A 87 -12.50 -12.82 0.00
C TYR A 87 -12.17 -13.74 1.18
N LEU A 88 -11.13 -13.42 1.94
CA LEU A 88 -10.70 -14.17 3.11
C LEU A 88 -11.30 -13.64 4.41
N GLY A 89 -12.02 -12.51 4.37
CA GLY A 89 -12.53 -11.82 5.56
C GLY A 89 -11.41 -11.35 6.50
N ILE A 90 -10.23 -11.03 5.96
CA ILE A 90 -9.06 -10.65 6.73
C ILE A 90 -8.95 -9.12 6.79
N PHE A 91 -8.81 -8.61 8.01
CA PHE A 91 -8.36 -7.25 8.28
C PHE A 91 -7.33 -7.27 9.42
N GLN A 92 -6.18 -6.64 9.19
CA GLN A 92 -5.07 -6.61 10.13
C GLN A 92 -4.46 -5.22 10.18
N GLU A 93 -4.14 -4.73 11.38
CA GLU A 93 -3.44 -3.47 11.60
C GLU A 93 -2.26 -3.69 12.54
N VAL A 94 -1.11 -3.10 12.20
CA VAL A 94 0.15 -3.24 12.94
C VAL A 94 0.17 -2.35 14.19
N TYR A 95 -0.68 -1.33 14.21
CA TYR A 95 -0.78 -0.33 15.26
C TYR A 95 -2.17 -0.32 15.90
N ARG A 96 -2.21 -0.11 17.21
CA ARG A 96 -3.42 0.27 17.95
C ARG A 96 -3.20 1.66 18.50
N TYR A 97 -4.28 2.41 18.58
CA TYR A 97 -4.30 3.69 19.26
C TYR A 97 -4.93 3.48 20.63
N ASP A 98 -4.26 3.96 21.67
CA ASP A 98 -4.86 3.99 23.01
C ASP A 98 -5.91 5.11 23.11
N GLU A 99 -6.59 5.22 24.26
CA GLU A 99 -7.65 6.21 24.49
C GLU A 99 -7.19 7.68 24.34
N VAL A 100 -5.88 7.92 24.32
CA VAL A 100 -5.27 9.25 24.15
C VAL A 100 -4.63 9.44 22.77
N GLY A 101 -4.89 8.52 21.82
CA GLY A 101 -4.41 8.61 20.43
C GLY A 101 -2.94 8.21 20.25
N ARG A 102 -2.31 7.58 21.25
CA ARG A 102 -0.92 7.17 21.11
C ARG A 102 -0.84 5.81 20.41
N ARG A 103 -0.03 5.77 19.36
CA ARG A 103 0.29 4.54 18.62
C ARG A 103 1.08 3.56 19.50
N THR A 104 0.54 2.38 19.70
CA THR A 104 1.24 1.23 20.30
C THR A 104 1.42 0.12 19.26
N PRO A 105 2.66 -0.37 19.03
CA PRO A 105 2.88 -1.53 18.18
C PRO A 105 2.12 -2.73 18.75
N VAL A 106 1.28 -3.35 17.93
CA VAL A 106 0.38 -4.42 18.41
C VAL A 106 1.11 -5.75 18.43
N LEU A 107 1.85 -6.06 17.34
CA LEU A 107 2.47 -7.37 17.13
C LEU A 107 3.72 -7.22 16.23
N PRO A 108 4.95 -7.36 16.77
CA PRO A 108 6.17 -7.36 15.96
C PRO A 108 6.19 -8.42 14.85
N ALA A 109 5.59 -9.59 15.12
CA ALA A 109 5.45 -10.66 14.13
C ALA A 109 4.58 -10.24 12.94
N LEU A 110 3.43 -9.58 13.19
CA LEU A 110 2.58 -9.08 12.12
C LEU A 110 3.28 -8.03 11.26
N ASN A 111 4.07 -7.13 11.88
CA ASN A 111 4.87 -6.16 11.12
C ASN A 111 5.83 -6.88 10.16
N GLN A 112 6.54 -7.89 10.65
CA GLN A 112 7.43 -8.70 9.82
C GLN A 112 6.68 -9.43 8.70
N ASP A 113 5.53 -10.03 8.99
CA ASP A 113 4.72 -10.74 8.00
C ASP A 113 4.25 -9.79 6.88
N LEU A 114 3.77 -8.60 7.23
CA LEU A 114 3.34 -7.60 6.23
C LEU A 114 4.52 -7.08 5.41
N GLN A 115 5.70 -6.92 6.02
CA GLN A 115 6.93 -6.52 5.32
C GLN A 115 7.36 -7.58 4.29
N GLU A 116 7.34 -8.86 4.67
CA GLU A 116 7.67 -9.96 3.78
C GLU A 116 6.66 -10.10 2.65
N PHE A 117 5.38 -9.96 2.96
CA PHE A 117 4.29 -9.94 1.99
C PHE A 117 4.44 -8.79 0.99
N ALA A 118 4.60 -7.55 1.48
CA ALA A 118 4.77 -6.37 0.65
C ALA A 118 5.96 -6.52 -0.31
N ARG A 119 7.10 -7.03 0.19
CA ARG A 119 8.28 -7.29 -0.65
C ARG A 119 7.98 -8.29 -1.76
N ALA A 120 7.35 -9.41 -1.43
CA ALA A 120 7.00 -10.43 -2.41
C ALA A 120 6.00 -9.88 -3.44
N TRP A 121 5.00 -9.12 -3.00
CA TRP A 121 3.99 -8.57 -3.87
C TRP A 121 4.54 -7.49 -4.81
N PHE A 122 5.40 -6.58 -4.33
CA PHE A 122 6.10 -5.62 -5.21
C PHE A 122 6.97 -6.31 -6.26
N ALA A 123 7.58 -7.45 -5.96
CA ALA A 123 8.29 -8.25 -6.96
C ALA A 123 7.31 -8.80 -8.02
N THR A 124 6.20 -9.38 -7.59
CA THR A 124 5.12 -9.84 -8.50
C THR A 124 4.58 -8.71 -9.39
N LEU A 125 4.26 -7.54 -8.83
CA LEU A 125 3.75 -6.40 -9.60
C LEU A 125 4.77 -5.92 -10.66
N ARG A 126 6.07 -6.03 -10.36
CA ARG A 126 7.14 -5.71 -11.30
C ARG A 126 7.20 -6.72 -12.44
N ASP A 127 7.15 -8.01 -12.12
CA ASP A 127 7.16 -9.09 -13.11
C ASP A 127 5.91 -9.06 -13.99
N GLN A 128 4.77 -8.66 -13.42
CA GLN A 128 3.52 -8.42 -14.14
C GLN A 128 3.56 -7.14 -15.00
N GLY A 129 4.56 -6.27 -14.84
CA GLY A 129 4.76 -5.11 -15.70
C GLY A 129 4.09 -3.82 -15.23
N PHE A 130 3.57 -3.73 -14.00
CA PHE A 130 2.93 -2.50 -13.48
C PHE A 130 3.88 -1.29 -13.40
N PHE A 131 5.18 -1.56 -13.32
CA PHE A 131 6.23 -0.53 -13.31
C PHE A 131 6.75 -0.17 -14.71
N ALA A 132 6.32 -0.89 -15.75
CA ALA A 132 6.78 -0.65 -17.12
C ALA A 132 6.09 0.58 -17.72
N SER A 133 6.77 1.26 -18.65
CA SER A 133 6.20 2.40 -19.40
C SER A 133 5.03 2.00 -20.30
N THR A 134 4.83 0.71 -20.54
CA THR A 134 3.71 0.15 -21.32
C THR A 134 2.44 -0.04 -20.50
N ALA A 135 2.51 0.05 -19.17
CA ALA A 135 1.32 -0.01 -18.32
C ALA A 135 0.45 1.23 -18.53
N ALA A 136 -0.85 1.04 -18.75
CA ALA A 136 -1.78 2.15 -18.91
C ALA A 136 -2.03 2.81 -17.55
N ARG A 137 -1.88 4.14 -17.47
CA ARG A 137 -2.06 4.91 -16.24
C ARG A 137 -3.21 5.90 -16.40
N GLU A 138 -4.16 5.84 -15.48
CA GLU A 138 -5.31 6.74 -15.41
C GLU A 138 -5.27 7.48 -14.07
N ILE A 139 -5.25 8.80 -14.10
CA ILE A 139 -5.34 9.65 -12.90
C ILE A 139 -6.82 9.78 -12.53
N LEU A 140 -7.22 9.29 -11.36
CA LEU A 140 -8.63 9.20 -10.96
C LEU A 140 -9.15 10.46 -10.25
N SER A 141 -8.29 11.45 -9.99
CA SER A 141 -8.68 12.73 -9.37
C SER A 141 -7.74 13.84 -9.86
N PRO A 142 -8.25 14.85 -10.60
CA PRO A 142 -7.47 16.01 -11.05
C PRO A 142 -7.19 17.03 -9.94
#